data_AF-A0A7K3AYP6-F1
#
_entry.id   AF-A0A7K3AYP6-F1
#
_cell.length_a   1.000
_cell.length_b   1.000
_cell.length_c   1.000
_cell.angle_alpha   90.00
_cell.angle_beta   90.00
_cell.angle_gamma   90.00
#
_symmetry.space_group_name_H-M   'P 1'
#
loop_
_entity.id
_entity.type
_entity.pdbx_description
1 polymer ?
#
loop_
_entity_poly.entity_id
_entity_poly.type
_entity_poly.pdbx_seq_one_letter_code
_entity_poly.pdbx_strand_id
1 'polypeptide(L)'
;LTLLGGAALADGLVERATELYERALSVSAERAYHRGEIRAEIGLGHAARLRGDRDAAASHLHRALAKSRSSGHATHAAAALEELGLLTRA
;
A
#
# COMPACT_ATOMS: atom_id res chain seq x y z
N LEU A 1 -9.53 -7.55 4.34
CA LEU A 1 -8.26 -7.23 5.02
C LEU A 1 -7.80 -5.81 4.73
N THR A 2 -7.67 -5.40 3.46
CA THR A 2 -7.29 -4.01 3.10
C THR A 2 -8.24 -2.93 3.63
N LEU A 3 -9.56 -3.16 3.63
CA LEU A 3 -10.53 -2.22 4.22
C LEU A 3 -10.38 -2.09 5.75
N LEU A 4 -10.12 -3.20 6.44
CA LEU A 4 -9.84 -3.19 7.88
C LEU A 4 -8.50 -2.51 8.19
N GLY A 5 -7.48 -2.71 7.34
CA GLY A 5 -6.22 -1.98 7.44
C GLY A 5 -6.42 -0.47 7.27
N GLY A 6 -7.32 -0.06 6.36
CA GLY A 6 -7.67 1.35 6.19
C GLY A 6 -8.35 1.95 7.41
N ALA A 7 -9.30 1.22 7.99
CA ALA A 7 -9.95 1.64 9.25
C ALA A 7 -8.94 1.73 10.40
N ALA A 8 -8.05 0.74 10.55
CA ALA A 8 -7.01 0.76 11.57
C ALA A 8 -6.06 1.97 11.41
N LEU A 9 -5.72 2.38 10.18
CA LEU A 9 -4.96 3.61 9.96
C LEU A 9 -5.73 4.87 10.37
N ALA A 10 -7.02 4.93 10.07
CA ALA A 10 -7.87 6.06 10.46
C ALA A 10 -7.96 6.20 12.00
N ASP A 11 -7.90 5.07 12.71
CA ASP A 11 -7.88 5.00 14.17
C ASP A 11 -6.47 5.18 14.77
N GLY A 12 -5.44 5.43 13.94
CA GLY A 12 -4.04 5.59 14.38
C GLY A 12 -3.34 4.30 14.79
N LEU A 13 -3.96 3.13 14.55
CA LEU A 13 -3.42 1.81 14.88
C LEU A 13 -2.49 1.30 13.77
N VAL A 14 -1.33 1.96 13.62
CA VAL A 14 -0.43 1.77 12.48
C VAL A 14 0.16 0.36 12.41
N GLU A 15 0.53 -0.23 13.54
CA GLU A 15 1.04 -1.61 13.63
C GLU A 15 -0.02 -2.61 13.19
N ARG A 16 -1.25 -2.43 13.69
CA ARG A 16 -2.38 -3.28 13.32
C ARG A 16 -2.73 -3.17 11.84
N ALA A 17 -2.69 -1.96 11.29
CA ALA A 17 -2.88 -1.75 9.87
C ALA A 17 -1.82 -2.48 9.04
N THR A 18 -0.55 -2.41 9.47
CA THR A 18 0.58 -3.08 8.80
C THR A 18 0.34 -4.58 8.73
N GLU A 19 0.02 -5.23 9.85
CA GLU A 19 -0.30 -6.67 9.89
C GLU A 19 -1.46 -7.04 8.94
N LEU A 20 -2.50 -6.21 8.92
CA LEU A 20 -3.68 -6.45 8.07
C LEU A 20 -3.34 -6.32 6.59
N TYR A 21 -2.47 -5.39 6.21
CA TYR A 21 -2.02 -5.23 4.84
C TYR A 21 -1.03 -6.32 4.42
N GLU A 22 -0.10 -6.76 5.28
CA GLU A 22 0.80 -7.88 4.99
C GLU A 22 0.01 -9.17 4.73
N ARG A 23 -0.99 -9.46 5.59
CA ARG A 23 -1.89 -10.60 5.38
C ARG A 23 -2.71 -10.45 4.11
N ALA A 24 -3.17 -9.24 3.80
CA ALA A 24 -3.87 -8.99 2.54
C ALA A 24 -2.98 -9.24 1.32
N LEU A 25 -1.71 -8.85 1.39
CA LEU A 25 -0.72 -9.03 0.33
C LEU A 25 -0.46 -10.51 0.09
N SER A 26 -0.17 -11.27 1.15
CA SER A 26 0.05 -12.73 1.08
C SER A 26 -1.15 -13.46 0.48
N VAL A 27 -2.37 -13.23 1.00
CA VAL A 27 -3.58 -13.90 0.48
C VAL A 27 -3.87 -13.50 -0.97
N SER A 28 -3.60 -12.24 -1.33
CA SER A 28 -3.82 -11.79 -2.72
C SER A 28 -2.81 -12.42 -3.68
N ALA A 29 -1.54 -12.52 -3.28
CA ALA A 29 -0.50 -13.17 -4.07
C ALA A 29 -0.78 -14.66 -4.27
N GLU A 30 -1.18 -15.39 -3.22
CA GLU A 30 -1.57 -16.81 -3.31
C GLU A 30 -2.72 -17.05 -4.29
N ARG A 31 -3.60 -16.06 -4.45
CA ARG A 31 -4.78 -16.14 -5.33
C ARG A 31 -4.57 -15.47 -6.69
N ALA A 32 -3.36 -15.01 -7.00
CA ALA A 32 -3.06 -14.18 -8.17
C ALA A 32 -4.02 -12.98 -8.32
N TYR A 33 -4.48 -12.41 -7.20
CA TYR A 33 -5.40 -11.29 -7.17
C TYR A 33 -4.65 -9.96 -7.18
N HIS A 34 -4.23 -9.54 -8.37
CA HIS A 34 -3.37 -8.37 -8.56
C HIS A 34 -3.94 -7.07 -7.97
N ARG A 35 -5.26 -6.83 -8.04
CA ARG A 35 -5.87 -5.65 -7.39
C ARG A 35 -5.71 -5.66 -5.87
N GLY A 36 -5.81 -6.83 -5.25
CA GLY A 36 -5.62 -6.98 -3.81
C GLY A 36 -4.18 -6.71 -3.40
N GLU A 37 -3.22 -7.22 -4.18
CA GLU A 37 -1.80 -6.96 -3.96
C GLU A 37 -1.45 -5.47 -4.08
N ILE A 38 -1.93 -4.79 -5.14
CA ILE A 38 -1.69 -3.36 -5.35
C ILE A 38 -2.24 -2.55 -4.16
N ARG A 39 -3.47 -2.84 -3.72
CA ARG A 39 -4.10 -2.11 -2.62
C ARG A 39 -3.41 -2.36 -1.27
N ALA A 40 -2.90 -3.57 -1.06
CA ALA A 40 -2.13 -3.90 0.13
C ALA A 40 -0.77 -3.17 0.14
N GLU A 41 -0.06 -3.13 -0.98
CA GLU A 41 1.20 -2.40 -1.11
C GLU A 41 1.02 -0.89 -0.90
N ILE A 42 -0.05 -0.28 -1.43
CA ILE A 42 -0.36 1.14 -1.15
C ILE A 42 -0.60 1.36 0.36
N GLY A 43 -1.35 0.47 0.99
CA GLY A 43 -1.61 0.52 2.43
C GLY A 43 -0.35 0.42 3.29
N LEU A 44 0.58 -0.48 2.91
CA LEU A 44 1.89 -0.61 3.57
C LEU A 44 2.76 0.63 3.35
N GLY A 45 2.71 1.22 2.16
CA GLY A 45 3.38 2.49 1.86
C GLY A 45 2.91 3.62 2.79
N HIS A 46 1.60 3.76 2.96
CA HIS A 46 1.02 4.74 3.86
C HIS A 46 1.39 4.47 5.33
N ALA A 47 1.31 3.22 5.78
CA ALA A 47 1.70 2.85 7.15
C ALA A 47 3.18 3.11 7.43
N ALA A 48 4.08 2.80 6.48
CA ALA A 48 5.50 3.11 6.58
C ALA A 48 5.76 4.63 6.66
N ARG A 49 5.07 5.43 5.83
CA ARG A 49 5.16 6.90 5.89
C ARG A 49 4.75 7.45 7.26
N LEU A 50 3.67 6.94 7.84
CA LEU A 50 3.20 7.35 9.18
C LEU A 50 4.19 6.98 10.29
N ARG A 51 4.98 5.93 10.12
CA ARG A 51 6.09 5.57 11.03
C ARG A 51 7.37 6.38 10.79
N GLY A 52 7.40 7.25 9.77
CA GLY A 52 8.59 8.01 9.37
C GLY A 52 9.59 7.22 8.50
N ASP A 53 9.28 5.97 8.15
CA ASP A 53 10.12 5.14 7.28
C ASP A 53 9.81 5.43 5.81
N ARG A 54 10.45 6.49 5.30
CA ARG A 54 10.27 6.95 3.92
C ARG A 54 10.79 5.95 2.89
N ASP A 55 11.87 5.24 3.21
CA ASP A 55 12.49 4.27 2.28
C ASP A 55 11.58 3.06 2.08
N ALA A 56 11.04 2.50 3.17
CA ALA A 56 10.05 1.44 3.08
C ALA A 56 8.79 1.93 2.36
N ALA A 57 8.31 3.14 2.68
CA ALA A 57 7.15 3.72 2.02
C ALA A 57 7.32 3.80 0.49
N ALA A 58 8.45 4.35 0.03
CA ALA A 58 8.77 4.44 -1.39
C ALA A 58 8.85 3.05 -2.05
N SER A 59 9.49 2.08 -1.37
CA SER A 59 9.61 0.70 -1.85
C SER A 59 8.24 0.05 -2.12
N HIS A 60 7.31 0.15 -1.16
CA HIS A 60 5.95 -0.36 -1.29
C HIS A 60 5.18 0.32 -2.43
N LEU A 61 5.25 1.65 -2.53
CA LEU A 61 4.54 2.41 -3.55
C LEU A 61 5.08 2.13 -4.96
N HIS A 62 6.40 1.95 -5.11
CA HIS A 62 6.99 1.53 -6.39
C HIS A 62 6.54 0.13 -6.82
N ARG A 63 6.44 -0.83 -5.88
CA ARG A 63 5.87 -2.16 -6.18
C ARG A 63 4.42 -2.06 -6.63
N ALA A 64 3.60 -1.24 -5.96
CA ALA A 64 2.22 -1.00 -6.36
C ALA A 64 2.12 -0.41 -7.79
N LEU A 65 3.00 0.52 -8.14
CA LEU A 65 3.05 1.10 -9.49
C LEU A 65 3.48 0.11 -10.56
N ALA A 66 4.52 -0.68 -10.30
CA ALA A 66 4.99 -1.70 -11.23
C ALA A 66 3.88 -2.70 -11.57
N LYS A 67 3.14 -3.17 -10.54
CA LYS A 67 2.00 -4.07 -10.70
C LYS A 67 0.80 -3.41 -11.37
N SER A 68 0.54 -2.13 -11.11
CA SER A 68 -0.53 -1.39 -11.77
C SER A 68 -0.30 -1.24 -13.27
N ARG A 69 0.96 -1.02 -13.68
CA ARG A 69 1.37 -0.93 -15.09
C ARG A 69 1.22 -2.26 -15.83
N SER A 70 1.60 -3.38 -15.21
CA SER A 70 1.49 -4.71 -15.84
C SER A 70 0.04 -5.18 -16.01
N SER A 71 -0.88 -4.65 -15.20
CA SER A 71 -2.25 -5.17 -15.09
C SER A 71 -3.34 -4.25 -15.67
N GLY A 72 -2.97 -3.09 -16.25
CA GLY A 72 -3.94 -2.11 -16.78
C GLY A 72 -4.79 -1.39 -15.71
N HIS A 73 -4.42 -1.45 -14.43
CA HIS A 73 -5.19 -0.91 -13.31
C HIS A 73 -4.84 0.56 -13.01
N ALA A 74 -5.13 1.46 -13.95
CA ALA A 74 -4.73 2.87 -13.89
C ALA A 74 -5.20 3.63 -12.62
N THR A 75 -6.36 3.29 -12.06
CA THR A 75 -6.90 3.97 -10.86
C THR A 75 -6.06 3.76 -9.60
N HIS A 76 -5.38 2.62 -9.47
CA HIS A 76 -4.52 2.36 -8.31
C HIS A 76 -3.14 3.00 -8.46
N ALA A 77 -2.72 3.28 -9.69
CA ALA A 77 -1.47 4.01 -9.93
C ALA A 77 -1.55 5.46 -9.45
N ALA A 78 -2.72 6.11 -9.55
CA ALA A 78 -2.91 7.48 -9.09
C ALA A 78 -2.67 7.61 -7.57
N ALA A 79 -3.27 6.73 -6.77
CA ALA A 79 -3.10 6.73 -5.32
C ALA A 79 -1.63 6.47 -4.90
N ALA A 80 -0.93 5.56 -5.59
CA ALA A 80 0.48 5.30 -5.31
C ALA A 80 1.39 6.50 -5.67
N LEU A 81 1.09 7.23 -6.75
CA LEU A 81 1.80 8.45 -7.14
C LEU A 81 1.55 9.60 -6.18
N GLU A 82 0.33 9.75 -5.68
CA GLU A 82 -0.02 10.77 -4.69
C GLU A 82 0.81 10.59 -3.40
N GLU A 83 0.85 9.37 -2.86
CA GLU A 83 1.64 9.07 -1.67
C GLU A 83 3.15 9.27 -1.89
N LEU A 84 3.68 8.91 -3.07
CA LEU A 84 5.09 9.22 -3.42
C LEU A 84 5.35 10.73 -3.49
N GLY A 85 4.37 11.50 -3.99
CA GLY A 85 4.43 12.95 -3.99
C GLY A 85 4.52 13.54 -2.58
N LEU A 86 3.89 12.92 -1.59
CA LEU A 86 4.00 13.33 -0.18
C LEU A 86 5.38 13.00 0.41
N LEU A 87 6.03 11.93 -0.02
CA LEU A 87 7.36 11.56 0.45
C LEU A 87 8.46 12.52 -0.04
N THR A 88 8.31 13.06 -1.25
CA THR A 88 9.31 13.92 -1.90
C THR A 88 9.17 15.40 -1.56
N ARG A 89 8.03 15.82 -0.98
CA ARG A 89 7.73 17.22 -0.62
C ARG A 89 8.09 17.60 0.83
N ALA A 90 8.68 16.71 1.60
CA ALA A 90 8.97 16.88 3.03
C ALA A 90 10.47 16.76 3.31
#